data_AF-A0A6I7XET5-F1
#
_entry.id   AF-A0A6I7XET5-F1
#
_cell.length_a   1.000
_cell.length_b   1.000
_cell.length_c   1.000
_cell.angle_alpha   90.00
_cell.angle_beta   90.00
_cell.angle_gamma   90.00
#
_symmetry.space_group_name_H-M   'P 1'
#
loop_
_entity.id
_entity.type
_entity.pdbx_description
1 polymer ?
#
loop_
_entity_poly.entity_id
_entity_poly.type
_entity_poly.pdbx_seq_one_letter_code
_entity_poly.pdbx_strand_id
1 'polypeptide(L)' 'MAFGIDAYAVIAHLNDLGSISYKGATGDLLLNENNRIERHLVCAEFKDGAAVLVEMAEESMEEPAATMPNSL' A
#
# COMPACT_ATOMS: atom_id res chain seq x y z
N MET A 1 18.71 0.17 -8.58
CA MET A 1 19.26 0.28 -7.21
C MET A 1 18.19 0.27 -6.12
N ALA A 2 16.98 0.76 -6.39
CA ALA A 2 15.88 0.82 -5.41
C ALA A 2 15.64 -0.47 -4.61
N PHE A 3 15.63 -1.63 -5.27
CA PHE A 3 15.38 -2.92 -4.60
C PHE A 3 16.37 -3.25 -3.47
N GLY A 4 17.66 -2.96 -3.65
CA GLY A 4 18.66 -3.26 -2.62
C GLY A 4 18.55 -2.34 -1.40
N ILE A 5 18.17 -1.09 -1.61
CA ILE A 5 17.91 -0.12 -0.53
C ILE A 5 16.73 -0.61 0.31
N ASP A 6 15.63 -0.99 -0.35
CA ASP A 6 14.44 -1.51 0.32
C ASP A 6 14.73 -2.82 1.07
N ALA A 7 15.47 -3.75 0.46
CA ALA A 7 15.83 -5.01 1.09
C ALA A 7 16.64 -4.82 2.39
N TYR A 8 17.51 -3.82 2.43
CA TYR A 8 18.26 -3.47 3.64
C TYR A 8 17.38 -2.77 4.68
N ALA A 9 16.58 -1.78 4.25
CA ALA A 9 15.77 -0.97 5.16
C ALA A 9 14.63 -1.75 5.82
N VAL A 10 14.02 -2.71 5.11
CA VAL A 10 12.92 -3.55 5.59
C VAL A 10 13.28 -4.29 6.89
N ILE A 11 14.55 -4.67 7.09
CA ILE A 11 15.00 -5.39 8.29
C ILE A 11 14.64 -4.63 9.58
N ALA A 12 14.75 -3.30 9.56
CA ALA A 12 14.45 -2.46 10.73
C ALA A 12 12.96 -2.38 11.05
N HIS A 13 12.09 -2.78 10.12
CA HIS A 13 10.64 -2.63 10.22
C HIS A 13 9.90 -3.97 10.28
N LEU A 14 10.60 -5.12 10.30
CA LEU A 14 9.99 -6.45 10.20
C LEU A 14 8.89 -6.73 11.23
N ASN A 15 9.04 -6.24 12.46
CA ASN A 15 8.04 -6.45 13.53
C ASN A 15 6.73 -5.73 13.26
N ASP A 16 6.78 -4.61 12.54
CA ASP A 16 5.64 -3.73 12.34
C ASP A 16 5.14 -3.79 10.89
N LEU A 17 5.88 -4.41 9.96
CA LEU A 17 5.59 -4.42 8.53
C LEU A 17 4.28 -5.14 8.17
N GLY A 18 3.75 -5.96 9.08
CA GLY A 18 2.44 -6.60 8.93
C GLY A 18 1.25 -5.68 9.24
N SER A 19 1.48 -4.54 9.89
CA SER A 19 0.43 -3.59 10.31
C SER A 19 0.69 -2.16 9.86
N ILE A 20 1.95 -1.80 9.62
CA ILE A 20 2.39 -0.47 9.19
C ILE A 20 3.16 -0.61 7.89
N SER A 21 2.66 0.05 6.84
CA SER A 21 3.34 0.06 5.55
C SER A 21 4.63 0.88 5.59
N TYR A 22 5.72 0.31 5.09
CA TYR A 22 6.99 1.00 4.88
C TYR A 22 7.03 1.68 3.51
N LYS A 23 7.28 2.99 3.48
CA LYS A 23 7.40 3.78 2.25
C LYS A 23 8.75 3.55 1.58
N GLY A 24 8.82 2.54 0.71
CA GLY A 24 10.02 2.12 0.01
C GLY A 24 10.23 2.80 -1.34
N ALA A 25 11.45 2.72 -1.86
CA ALA A 25 11.79 3.24 -3.18
C ALA A 25 11.18 2.41 -4.33
N THR A 26 10.78 1.17 -4.07
CA THR A 26 10.08 0.29 -5.01
C THR A 26 8.55 0.30 -4.84
N GLY A 27 8.03 1.19 -3.98
CA GLY A 27 6.62 1.28 -3.61
C GLY A 27 6.43 1.10 -2.12
N ASP A 28 5.18 1.13 -1.71
CA ASP A 28 4.80 0.89 -0.32
C ASP A 28 4.87 -0.60 -0.02
N LEU A 29 5.59 -0.99 1.02
CA LEU A 29 5.88 -2.37 1.36
C LEU A 29 5.06 -2.80 2.58
N LEU A 30 4.43 -3.96 2.51
CA LEU A 30 3.71 -4.62 3.61
C LEU A 30 4.06 -6.10 3.63
N LEU A 31 4.09 -6.69 4.82
CA LEU A 31 4.24 -8.13 5.00
C LEU A 31 2.86 -8.77 5.10
N ASN A 32 2.52 -9.64 4.15
CA ASN A 32 1.25 -10.35 4.21
C ASN A 32 1.30 -11.58 5.13
N GLU A 33 0.15 -12.22 5.33
CA GLU A 33 -0.02 -13.40 6.18
C GLU A 33 0.85 -14.60 5.76
N ASN A 34 1.34 -14.61 4.52
CA ASN A 34 2.22 -15.66 3.97
C ASN A 34 3.71 -15.32 4.10
N ASN A 35 4.07 -14.29 4.87
CA ASN A 35 5.42 -13.75 5.00
C ASN A 35 6.03 -13.31 3.66
N ARG A 36 5.20 -12.74 2.78
CA ARG A 36 5.65 -12.17 1.50
C ARG A 36 5.51 -10.66 1.53
N ILE A 37 6.51 -9.99 0.97
CA ILE A 37 6.46 -8.55 0.75
C ILE A 37 5.50 -8.25 -0.39
N GLU A 38 4.37 -7.64 -0.06
CA GLU A 38 3.47 -7.01 -1.01
C GLU A 38 3.92 -5.58 -1.28
N ARG A 39 3.73 -5.12 -2.53
CA ARG A 39 4.10 -3.78 -2.96
C ARG A 39 2.88 -3.07 -3.51
N HIS A 40 2.51 -1.94 -2.92
CA HIS A 40 1.53 -1.04 -3.54
C HIS A 40 2.27 -0.06 -4.43
N LEU A 41 1.98 -0.17 -5.73
CA LEU A 41 2.62 0.60 -6.77
C LEU A 41 1.73 1.77 -7.18
N VAL A 42 2.36 2.81 -7.71
CA VAL A 42 1.66 3.86 -8.44
C VAL A 42 1.54 3.48 -9.91
N CYS A 43 0.43 3.84 -10.53
CA CYS A 43 0.21 3.65 -11.96
C CYS A 43 0.61 4.91 -12.73
N ALA A 44 1.11 4.72 -13.95
CA ALA A 44 1.37 5.80 -14.87
C ALA A 44 0.72 5.51 -16.23
N GLU A 45 0.21 6.54 -16.87
CA GLU A 45 -0.34 6.53 -18.21
C GLU A 45 0.58 7.35 -19.13
N PHE A 46 0.77 6.89 -20.37
CA PHE A 46 1.54 7.65 -21.35
C PHE A 46 0.66 8.70 -22.03
N LYS A 47 0.97 9.99 -21.84
CA LYS A 47 0.35 11.13 -22.52
C LYS A 47 1.41 11.91 -23.26
N ASP A 48 1.21 12.07 -24.58
CA ASP A 48 2.14 12.79 -25.46
C ASP A 48 3.61 12.30 -25.36
N GLY A 49 3.80 10.98 -25.20
CA GLY A 49 5.11 10.36 -25.08
C GLY A 49 5.77 10.47 -23.69
N ALA A 50 5.11 11.13 -22.72
CA ALA A 50 5.56 11.21 -21.34
C ALA A 50 4.71 10.29 -20.43
N ALA A 51 5.35 9.61 -19.48
CA ALA A 51 4.65 8.88 -18.43
C ALA A 51 4.15 9.88 -17.36
N VAL A 52 2.84 9.94 -17.17
CA VAL A 52 2.15 10.81 -16.21
C VAL A 52 1.50 9.92 -15.14
N LEU A 53 1.66 10.26 -13.87
CA LEU A 53 1.03 9.51 -12.77
C LEU A 53 -0.50 9.54 -12.91
N VAL A 54 -1.12 8.39 -12.68
CA VAL A 54 -2.56 8.28 -12.53
C VAL A 54 -2.89 8.63 -11.09
N GLU A 55 -3.64 9.71 -10.86
CA GLU A 55 -4.19 10.00 -9.54
C GLU A 55 -5.19 8.90 -9.19
N MET A 56 -4.82 8.05 -8.24
CA MET A 56 -5.75 7.09 -7.65
C MET A 56 -6.64 7.87 -6.67
N ALA A 57 -7.95 7.91 -6.92
CA ALA A 57 -8.89 8.44 -5.95
C ALA A 57 -8.69 7.68 -4.63
N GLU A 58 -8.49 8.40 -3.53
CA GLU A 58 -8.52 7.81 -2.20
C GLU A 58 -9.91 7.20 -1.99
N GLU A 59 -10.04 5.89 -2.13
CA GLU A 59 -11.25 5.19 -1.70
C GLU A 59 -11.23 5.21 -0.17
N SER A 60 -11.81 6.24 0.41
CA SER A 60 -12.08 6.30 1.84
C SER A 60 -12.98 5.12 2.19
N MET A 61 -12.44 4.15 2.92
CA MET A 61 -13.24 3.09 3.54
C MET A 61 -14.19 3.74 4.55
N GLU A 62 -15.41 4.11 4.11
CA GLU A 62 -16.49 4.38 5.05
C GLU A 62 -16.89 3.05 5.71
N GLU A 63 -16.69 2.94 7.02
CA GLU A 63 -17.26 1.83 7.80
C GLU A 63 -18.77 1.80 7.61
N PRO A 64 -19.39 0.65 7.25
CA PRO A 64 -20.83 0.57 7.17
C PRO A 64 -21.42 0.75 8.57
N ALA A 65 -22.17 1.84 8.75
CA ALA A 65 -22.90 2.14 9.97
C ALA A 65 -23.72 0.92 10.41
N ALA A 66 -23.45 0.43 11.62
CA ALA A 66 -24.17 -0.68 12.22
C ALA A 66 -25.69 -0.39 12.25
N THR A 67 -26.45 -1.10 11.42
CA THR A 67 -27.91 -1.14 11.51
C THR A 67 -28.30 -1.97 12.73
N MET A 68 -28.60 -1.29 13.83
CA MET A 68 -29.25 -1.90 15.00
C MET A 68 -30.66 -2.38 14.60
N PRO A 69 -31.08 -3.62 14.91
CA PRO A 69 -32.44 -4.06 14.64
C PRO A 69 -33.41 -3.35 15.59
N ASN A 70 -34.39 -2.66 15.02
CA ASN A 70 -35.46 -2.03 15.77
C ASN A 70 -36.40 -3.13 16.30
N SER A 71 -36.48 -3.31 17.62
CA SER A 71 -37.48 -4.19 18.24
C SER A 71 -38.84 -3.47 18.25
N LEU A 72 -39.86 -4.13 17.68
CA LEU A 72 -41.28 -3.86 17.88
C LEU A 72 -41.88 -5.03 18.68
#